data_AF-Q74N02-F1
#
_entry.id   AF-Q74N02-F1
#
_cell.length_a   1.000
_cell.length_b   1.000
_cell.length_c   1.000
_cell.angle_alpha   90.00
_cell.angle_beta   90.00
_cell.angle_gamma   90.00
#
_symmetry.space_group_name_H-M   'P 1'
#
loop_
_entity.id
_entity.type
_entity.pdbx_description
1 polymer ?
#
loop_
_entity_poly.entity_id
_entity_poly.type
_entity_poly.pdbx_seq_one_letter_code
_entity_poly.pdbx_strand_id
1 'polypeptide(L)'
;MYKLYPIEVAKNKIGEKVLIAGICIERNDYILIDDGTETIKCYPRKADVDIGDYVLVAGKVGEDIIFVDGMGKISKQLYEYLKEHIEQEDRDLRNKILEYIDINDGATLEQIVKVFGEEAKKHIQKLLARGEIYEYEPGKFKKI
;
A
#
# COMPACT_ATOMS: atom_id res chain seq x y z
N MET A 1 3.42 14.18 -8.83
CA MET A 1 2.01 13.86 -8.52
C MET A 1 2.02 12.94 -7.31
N TYR A 2 1.12 13.10 -6.34
CA TYR A 2 1.02 12.18 -5.20
C TYR A 2 0.03 11.07 -5.54
N LYS A 3 0.31 9.84 -5.08
CA LYS A 3 -0.63 8.71 -5.13
C LYS A 3 -0.81 8.15 -3.72
N LEU A 4 -2.04 7.78 -3.40
CA LEU A 4 -2.42 7.22 -2.10
C LEU A 4 -1.98 5.76 -2.02
N TYR A 5 -1.38 5.38 -0.89
CA TYR A 5 -0.93 4.01 -0.64
C TYR A 5 -1.18 3.61 0.82
N PRO A 6 -1.34 2.31 1.11
CA PRO A 6 -1.09 1.79 2.44
C PRO A 6 0.36 2.06 2.87
N ILE A 7 0.60 2.21 4.16
CA ILE A 7 1.93 2.43 4.75
C ILE A 7 2.88 1.29 4.39
N GLU A 8 2.41 0.04 4.46
CA GLU A 8 3.21 -1.14 4.08
C GLU A 8 3.74 -1.09 2.63
N VAL A 9 3.05 -0.38 1.74
CA VAL A 9 3.47 -0.20 0.34
C VAL A 9 4.31 1.07 0.21
N ALA A 10 3.88 2.16 0.86
CA ALA A 10 4.55 3.46 0.79
C ALA A 10 6.03 3.38 1.19
N LYS A 11 6.38 2.62 2.23
CA LYS A 11 7.77 2.44 2.69
C LYS A 11 8.73 1.92 1.61
N ASN A 12 8.22 1.13 0.67
CA ASN A 12 9.04 0.55 -0.40
C ASN A 12 9.28 1.52 -1.56
N LYS A 13 8.71 2.72 -1.53
CA LYS A 13 8.78 3.71 -2.62
C LYS A 13 9.78 4.84 -2.30
N ILE A 14 10.97 4.46 -1.85
CA ILE A 14 12.02 5.41 -1.44
C ILE A 14 12.28 6.43 -2.55
N GLY A 15 12.24 7.72 -2.20
CA GLY A 15 12.44 8.82 -3.13
C GLY A 15 11.19 9.28 -3.89
N GLU A 16 10.08 8.54 -3.82
CA GLU A 16 8.82 8.93 -4.45
C GLU A 16 7.95 9.83 -3.57
N LYS A 17 6.98 10.51 -4.21
CA LYS A 17 5.96 11.32 -3.54
C LYS A 17 4.70 10.49 -3.31
N VAL A 18 4.27 10.38 -2.05
CA VAL A 18 3.14 9.54 -1.63
C VAL A 18 2.12 10.34 -0.83
N LEU A 19 0.88 9.84 -0.85
CA LEU A 19 -0.16 10.15 0.12
C LEU A 19 -0.36 8.91 1.00
N ILE A 20 -0.47 9.09 2.30
CA ILE A 20 -0.92 8.06 3.24
C ILE A 20 -2.03 8.63 4.12
N ALA A 21 -2.97 7.78 4.50
CA ALA A 21 -4.03 8.13 5.46
C ALA A 21 -3.93 7.18 6.66
N GLY A 22 -4.03 7.71 7.87
CA GLY A 22 -3.90 6.91 9.08
C GLY A 22 -4.30 7.69 10.33
N ILE A 23 -4.04 7.10 11.49
CA ILE A 23 -4.30 7.68 12.80
C ILE A 23 -2.96 8.08 13.42
N CYS A 24 -2.89 9.27 13.98
CA CYS A 24 -1.78 9.69 14.82
C CYS A 24 -1.80 8.88 16.13
N ILE A 25 -0.79 8.05 16.35
CA ILE A 25 -0.68 7.22 17.57
C ILE A 25 0.41 7.72 18.53
N GLU A 26 1.33 8.56 18.05
CA GLU A 26 2.39 9.16 18.85
C GLU A 26 2.74 10.55 18.32
N ARG A 27 2.98 11.51 19.22
CA ARG A 27 3.39 12.87 18.89
C ARG A 27 4.59 13.29 19.74
N ASN A 28 5.77 13.27 19.13
CA ASN A 28 7.05 13.70 19.67
C ASN A 28 7.72 14.66 18.66
N ASP A 29 9.05 14.59 18.50
CA ASP A 29 9.78 15.28 17.42
C ASP A 29 9.38 14.81 16.01
N TYR A 30 8.64 13.70 15.95
CA TYR A 30 7.93 13.18 14.79
C TYR A 30 6.50 12.84 15.16
N ILE A 31 5.68 12.60 14.15
CA ILE A 31 4.33 12.06 14.31
C ILE A 31 4.33 10.63 13.79
N LEU A 32 3.96 9.67 14.62
CA LEU A 32 3.83 8.27 14.22
C LEU A 32 2.40 8.02 13.74
N ILE A 33 2.28 7.58 12.48
CA ILE A 33 0.99 7.30 11.84
C ILE A 33 0.82 5.78 11.69
N ASP A 34 -0.36 5.28 12.02
CA ASP A 34 -0.79 3.89 11.85
C ASP A 34 -2.03 3.84 10.93
N ASP A 35 -2.00 3.01 9.89
CA ASP A 35 -3.14 2.80 8.98
C ASP A 35 -3.80 1.41 9.14
N GLY A 36 -3.35 0.63 10.12
CA GLY A 36 -3.74 -0.77 10.37
C GLY A 36 -2.95 -1.80 9.55
N THR A 37 -2.11 -1.36 8.61
CA THR A 37 -1.18 -2.24 7.89
C THR A 37 0.22 -2.17 8.49
N GLU A 38 0.70 -0.97 8.78
CA GLU A 38 1.99 -0.69 9.41
C GLU A 38 2.01 0.71 10.02
N THR A 39 3.08 1.03 10.76
CA THR A 39 3.35 2.37 11.27
C THR A 39 4.49 3.07 10.55
N ILE A 40 4.45 4.39 10.40
CA ILE A 40 5.53 5.20 9.81
C ILE A 40 5.73 6.54 10.51
N LYS A 41 6.99 6.96 10.64
CA LYS A 41 7.35 8.25 11.22
C LYS A 41 7.23 9.36 10.18
N CYS A 42 6.50 10.40 10.51
CA CYS A 42 6.30 11.57 9.68
C CYS A 42 6.96 12.79 10.33
N TYR A 43 7.76 13.53 9.58
CA TYR A 43 8.46 14.74 10.05
C TYR A 43 7.86 16.00 9.40
N PRO A 44 6.76 16.56 9.95
CA PRO A 44 6.21 17.82 9.48
C PRO A 44 6.98 19.03 10.02
N ARG A 45 7.09 20.09 9.21
CA ARG A 45 7.62 21.38 9.68
C ARG A 45 6.73 22.03 10.76
N LYS A 46 5.41 21.89 10.59
CA LYS A 46 4.37 22.28 11.54
C LYS A 46 3.17 21.37 11.31
N ALA A 47 2.57 20.87 12.39
CA ALA A 47 1.34 20.11 12.33
C ALA A 47 0.52 20.36 13.59
N ASP A 48 -0.74 20.75 13.38
CA ASP A 48 -1.75 20.79 14.43
C ASP A 48 -2.51 19.47 14.38
N VAL A 49 -1.96 18.45 15.03
CA VAL A 49 -2.43 17.06 15.06
C VAL A 49 -2.18 16.54 16.47
N ASP A 50 -3.19 15.89 17.04
CA ASP A 50 -3.12 15.25 18.35
C ASP A 50 -3.20 13.73 18.21
N ILE A 51 -2.82 13.02 19.27
CA ILE A 51 -2.94 11.55 19.32
C ILE A 51 -4.44 11.20 19.22
N GLY A 52 -4.77 10.27 18.33
CA GLY A 52 -6.12 9.83 18.01
C GLY A 52 -6.74 10.53 16.80
N ASP A 53 -6.14 11.59 16.27
CA ASP A 53 -6.63 12.24 15.06
C ASP A 53 -6.37 11.37 13.83
N TYR A 54 -7.39 11.29 12.95
CA TYR A 54 -7.20 10.78 11.59
C TYR A 54 -6.52 11.86 10.76
N VAL A 55 -5.50 11.49 10.01
CA VAL A 55 -4.71 12.42 9.20
C VAL A 55 -4.47 11.90 7.80
N LEU A 56 -4.33 12.85 6.88
CA LEU A 56 -3.80 12.63 5.54
C LEU A 56 -2.42 13.29 5.46
N VAL A 57 -1.41 12.54 5.03
CA VAL A 57 -0.02 12.98 4.93
C VAL A 57 0.42 12.91 3.48
N ALA A 58 0.88 14.03 2.93
CA ALA A 58 1.54 14.13 1.65
C ALA A 58 3.03 14.37 1.88
N GLY A 59 3.91 13.58 1.26
CA GLY A 59 5.34 13.76 1.44
C GLY A 59 6.20 12.88 0.55
N LYS A 60 7.51 12.98 0.77
CA LYS A 60 8.51 12.16 0.09
C LYS A 60 8.99 11.06 1.02
N VAL A 61 9.03 9.82 0.51
CA VAL A 61 9.46 8.65 1.28
C VAL A 61 10.99 8.65 1.42
N GLY A 62 11.46 8.52 2.66
CA GLY A 62 12.84 8.16 3.01
C GLY A 62 12.90 6.75 3.58
N GLU A 63 14.04 6.36 4.14
CA GLU A 63 14.19 5.07 4.83
C GLU A 63 13.34 5.07 6.11
N ASP A 64 12.21 4.35 6.08
CA ASP A 64 11.22 4.22 7.18
C ASP A 64 10.61 5.53 7.70
N ILE A 65 10.73 6.61 6.93
CA ILE A 65 10.24 7.94 7.30
C ILE A 65 9.54 8.63 6.12
N ILE A 66 8.65 9.57 6.41
CA ILE A 66 8.12 10.51 5.42
C ILE A 66 8.57 11.93 5.76
N PHE A 67 9.25 12.56 4.80
CA PHE A 67 9.48 13.99 4.79
C PHE A 67 8.22 14.68 4.30
N VAL A 68 7.51 15.33 5.21
CA VAL A 68 6.15 15.81 4.97
C VAL A 68 6.16 17.13 4.20
N ASP A 69 5.53 17.13 3.03
CA ASP A 69 5.22 18.32 2.23
C ASP A 69 3.93 18.99 2.75
N GLY A 70 2.96 18.20 3.24
CA GLY A 70 1.73 18.68 3.88
C GLY A 70 1.03 17.62 4.71
N MET A 71 0.37 18.03 5.79
CA MET A 71 -0.39 17.15 6.68
C MET A 71 -1.62 17.88 7.19
N GLY A 72 -2.75 17.18 7.28
CA GLY A 72 -3.99 17.74 7.83
C GLY A 72 -4.88 16.68 8.47
N LYS A 73 -5.66 17.11 9.47
CA LYS A 73 -6.71 16.29 10.07
C LYS A 73 -7.79 16.00 9.01
N ILE A 74 -8.28 14.78 9.00
CA ILE A 74 -9.42 14.35 8.18
C ILE A 74 -10.50 13.79 9.08
N SER A 75 -11.75 13.75 8.60
CA SER A 75 -12.82 13.09 9.35
C SER A 75 -12.64 11.58 9.29
N LYS A 76 -13.14 10.87 10.32
CA LYS A 76 -13.20 9.41 10.31
C LYS A 76 -13.89 8.88 9.04
N GLN A 77 -14.99 9.50 8.62
CA GLN A 77 -15.72 9.10 7.42
C GLN A 77 -14.86 9.16 6.15
N LEU A 78 -14.05 10.21 6.00
CA LEU A 78 -13.12 10.32 4.89
C LEU A 78 -12.02 9.27 4.99
N TYR A 79 -11.48 9.02 6.19
CA TYR A 79 -10.49 7.96 6.39
C TYR A 79 -11.02 6.58 5.96
N GLU A 80 -12.22 6.20 6.42
CA GLU A 80 -12.83 4.91 6.04
C GLU A 80 -13.05 4.83 4.52
N TYR A 81 -13.53 5.91 3.89
CA TYR A 81 -13.70 5.96 2.43
C TYR A 81 -12.37 5.76 1.69
N LEU A 82 -11.29 6.42 2.14
CA LEU A 82 -9.96 6.29 1.54
C LEU A 82 -9.42 4.87 1.72
N LYS A 83 -9.62 4.28 2.90
CA LYS A 83 -9.22 2.91 3.20
C LYS A 83 -9.94 1.90 2.31
N GLU A 84 -11.27 2.02 2.20
CA GLU A 84 -12.08 1.16 1.32
C GLU A 84 -11.64 1.27 -0.14
N HIS A 85 -11.31 2.48 -0.61
CA HIS A 85 -10.85 2.69 -1.98
C HIS A 85 -9.52 1.99 -2.28
N ILE A 86 -8.55 2.09 -1.36
CA ILE A 86 -7.26 1.38 -1.48
C ILE A 86 -7.49 -0.14 -1.47
N GLU A 87 -8.34 -0.65 -0.58
CA GLU A 87 -8.67 -2.07 -0.50
C GLU A 87 -9.42 -2.59 -1.72
N GLN A 88 -10.20 -1.74 -2.39
CA GLN A 88 -10.86 -2.08 -3.67
C GLN A 88 -9.83 -2.19 -4.79
N GLU A 89 -8.90 -1.25 -4.91
CA GLU A 89 -7.82 -1.32 -5.92
C GLU A 89 -6.95 -2.58 -5.74
N ASP A 90 -6.59 -2.93 -4.50
CA ASP A 90 -5.83 -4.15 -4.18
C ASP A 90 -6.61 -5.43 -4.55
N ARG A 91 -7.92 -5.45 -4.26
CA ARG A 91 -8.82 -6.55 -4.64
C ARG A 91 -8.96 -6.69 -6.15
N ASP A 92 -9.12 -5.58 -6.87
CA ASP A 92 -9.25 -5.58 -8.33
C ASP A 92 -7.99 -6.09 -9.01
N LEU A 93 -6.81 -5.65 -8.55
CA LEU A 93 -5.53 -6.16 -9.06
C LEU A 93 -5.38 -7.66 -8.80
N ARG A 94 -5.69 -8.11 -7.57
CA ARG A 94 -5.70 -9.54 -7.23
C ARG A 94 -6.60 -10.34 -8.17
N ASN A 95 -7.83 -9.90 -8.40
CA ASN A 95 -8.78 -10.60 -9.24
C ASN A 95 -8.31 -10.66 -10.71
N LYS A 96 -7.76 -9.55 -11.23
CA LYS A 96 -7.18 -9.50 -12.59
C LYS A 96 -6.00 -10.44 -12.76
N ILE A 97 -5.13 -10.56 -11.75
CA ILE A 97 -4.01 -11.51 -11.77
C ILE A 97 -4.54 -12.96 -11.80
N LEU A 98 -5.52 -13.29 -10.95
CA LEU A 98 -6.13 -14.62 -10.94
C LEU A 98 -6.80 -14.95 -12.27
N GLU A 99 -7.56 -14.01 -12.84
CA GLU A 99 -8.20 -14.17 -14.15
C GLU A 99 -7.18 -14.36 -15.27
N TYR A 100 -6.09 -13.59 -15.25
CA TYR A 100 -5.00 -13.73 -16.23
C TYR A 100 -4.34 -15.11 -16.16
N ILE A 101 -4.08 -15.62 -14.96
CA ILE A 101 -3.54 -16.97 -14.76
C ILE A 101 -4.51 -18.02 -15.31
N ASP A 102 -5.81 -17.87 -15.03
CA ASP A 102 -6.87 -18.81 -15.45
C ASP A 102 -6.99 -18.86 -16.99
N ILE A 103 -7.09 -17.70 -17.64
CA ILE A 103 -7.24 -17.58 -19.10
C ILE A 103 -6.05 -18.16 -19.86
N ASN A 104 -4.83 -18.02 -19.32
CA ASN A 104 -3.61 -18.48 -19.98
C ASN A 104 -3.22 -19.92 -19.61
N ASP A 105 -4.05 -20.64 -18.85
CA ASP A 105 -3.73 -21.97 -18.29
C ASP A 105 -2.41 -21.98 -17.49
N GLY A 106 -2.18 -20.88 -16.76
CA GLY A 106 -0.96 -20.60 -16.02
C GLY A 106 -0.17 -19.42 -16.57
N ALA A 107 0.64 -18.79 -15.72
CA ALA A 107 1.50 -17.68 -16.12
C ALA A 107 2.78 -17.61 -15.27
N THR A 108 3.86 -17.12 -15.87
CA THR A 108 5.10 -16.86 -15.13
C THR A 108 5.04 -15.55 -14.36
N LEU A 109 5.87 -15.40 -13.32
CA LEU A 109 6.02 -14.12 -12.61
C LEU A 109 6.35 -12.97 -13.58
N GLU A 110 7.25 -13.23 -14.53
CA GLU A 110 7.69 -12.24 -15.53
C GLU A 110 6.54 -11.80 -16.44
N GLN A 111 5.69 -12.74 -16.88
CA GLN A 111 4.50 -12.42 -17.69
C GLN A 111 3.50 -11.56 -16.90
N ILE A 112 3.26 -11.93 -15.64
CA ILE A 112 2.32 -11.22 -14.76
C ILE A 112 2.82 -9.79 -14.49
N VAL A 113 4.10 -9.64 -14.15
CA VAL A 113 4.73 -8.33 -13.90
C VAL A 113 4.75 -7.47 -15.16
N LYS A 114 4.93 -8.07 -16.34
CA LYS A 114 4.88 -7.34 -17.61
C LYS A 114 3.50 -6.74 -17.88
N VAL A 115 2.42 -7.39 -17.46
CA VAL A 115 1.03 -6.94 -17.68
C VAL A 115 0.57 -5.99 -16.57
N PHE A 116 0.89 -6.29 -15.33
CA PHE A 116 0.31 -5.63 -14.15
C PHE A 116 1.30 -4.77 -13.36
N GLY A 117 2.57 -4.75 -13.76
CA GLY A 117 3.64 -4.01 -13.09
C GLY A 117 4.26 -4.75 -11.90
N GLU A 118 5.26 -4.11 -11.30
CA GLU A 118 6.04 -4.66 -10.18
C GLU A 118 5.21 -4.93 -8.93
N GLU A 119 4.11 -4.19 -8.73
CA GLU A 119 3.19 -4.39 -7.60
C GLU A 119 2.58 -5.80 -7.61
N ALA A 120 2.45 -6.43 -8.79
CA ALA A 120 1.93 -7.78 -8.93
C ALA A 120 2.77 -8.84 -8.20
N LYS A 121 4.09 -8.64 -8.01
CA LYS A 121 4.94 -9.58 -7.26
C LYS A 121 4.44 -9.80 -5.84
N LYS A 122 4.03 -8.71 -5.16
CA LYS A 122 3.48 -8.76 -3.80
C LYS A 122 2.16 -9.52 -3.77
N HIS A 123 1.31 -9.31 -4.77
CA HIS A 123 0.04 -10.04 -4.89
C HIS A 123 0.27 -11.53 -5.13
N ILE A 124 1.22 -11.92 -5.99
CA ILE A 124 1.56 -13.34 -6.20
C ILE A 124 2.02 -14.01 -4.90
N GLN A 125 2.89 -13.35 -4.12
CA GLN A 125 3.30 -13.87 -2.81
C GLN A 125 2.10 -14.02 -1.86
N LYS A 126 1.20 -13.03 -1.78
CA LYS A 126 -0.02 -13.10 -0.97
C LYS A 126 -0.94 -14.24 -1.44
N LEU A 127 -1.11 -14.43 -2.75
CA LEU A 127 -1.93 -15.50 -3.35
C LEU A 127 -1.35 -16.90 -3.06
N LEU A 128 -0.03 -17.07 -3.15
CA LEU A 128 0.67 -18.30 -2.78
C LEU A 128 0.49 -18.63 -1.30
N ALA A 129 0.70 -17.64 -0.42
CA ALA A 129 0.58 -17.82 1.03
C ALA A 129 -0.86 -18.20 1.46
N ARG A 130 -1.87 -17.74 0.70
CA ARG A 130 -3.28 -18.07 0.92
C ARG A 130 -3.73 -19.38 0.26
N GLY A 131 -2.87 -20.00 -0.55
CA GLY A 131 -3.23 -21.19 -1.32
C GLY A 131 -4.29 -20.92 -2.38
N GLU A 132 -4.28 -19.75 -3.00
CA GLU A 132 -5.21 -19.42 -4.11
C GLU A 132 -4.60 -19.76 -5.48
N ILE A 133 -3.27 -19.78 -5.52
CA ILE A 133 -2.47 -20.25 -6.64
C ILE A 133 -1.37 -21.17 -6.10
N TYR A 134 -0.80 -22.00 -6.97
CA TYR A 134 0.33 -22.86 -6.68
C TYR A 134 1.36 -22.79 -7.80
N GLU A 135 2.63 -23.03 -7.47
CA GLU A 135 3.71 -23.13 -8.42
C GLU A 135 3.79 -24.59 -8.91
N TYR A 136 3.52 -24.82 -10.20
CA TYR A 136 3.51 -26.18 -10.78
C TYR A 136 4.77 -26.48 -11.59
N GLU A 137 5.46 -25.43 -12.02
CA GLU A 137 6.78 -25.44 -12.65
C GLU A 137 7.56 -24.24 -12.08
N PRO A 138 8.91 -24.28 -12.05
CA PRO A 138 9.71 -23.16 -11.55
C PRO A 138 9.32 -21.81 -12.18
N GLY A 139 8.82 -20.90 -11.36
CA GLY A 139 8.38 -19.56 -11.73
C GLY A 139 7.02 -19.47 -12.44
N LYS A 140 6.27 -20.58 -12.58
CA LYS A 140 4.94 -20.66 -13.21
C LYS A 140 3.84 -20.99 -12.21
N PHE A 141 2.82 -20.15 -12.21
CA PHE A 141 1.71 -20.25 -11.29
C PHE A 141 0.45 -20.71 -12.00
N LYS A 142 -0.36 -21.50 -11.30
CA LYS A 142 -1.70 -21.90 -11.71
C LYS A 142 -2.66 -21.69 -10.55
N LYS A 143 -3.90 -21.33 -10.87
CA LYS A 143 -4.98 -21.17 -9.89
C LYS A 143 -5.41 -22.55 -9.39
N ILE A 144 -5.71 -22.67 -8.10
CA ILE A 144 -6.24 -23.91 -7.50
C ILE A 144 -7.70 -24.13 -7.93
#